data_AF-A0A537AAT3-F1
#
_entry.id   AF-A0A537AAT3-F1
#
_cell.length_a   1.000
_cell.length_b   1.000
_cell.length_c   1.000
_cell.angle_alpha   90.00
_cell.angle_beta   90.00
_cell.angle_gamma   90.00
#
_symmetry.space_group_name_H-M   'P 1'
#
loop_
_entity.id
_entity.type
_entity.pdbx_description
1 polymer ?
#
loop_
_entity_poly.entity_id
_entity_poly.type
_entity_poly.pdbx_seq_one_letter_code
_entity_poly.pdbx_strand_id
1 'polypeptide(L)'
;MKRDRGSLDWDSARTSSIRFLEFRLDPANHCLWRRGDSEEEARVGLTPKAFDVLRYLVERAGQLVNHNELLDALWARDYVQPEVLKHQVLELRKVLGDDAKHPRYIETLPRRGYRFIASIRDEIEQAPTAEVGPAKILLVGREEAFTELHDGLARASQGQRQIAFVTGEAGIGKTALLDEFHRRAVAAAPGLRIARGQCIEGYGGQEPYYPLLEALGQLCRDPGGDEIVKILAAQAPTWLVQFPALLKSECRQRLQREIQGGTRERMLREITEALESITAERALLIVLEDL
;
A
#
# COMPACT_ATOMS: atom_id res chain seq x y z
N MET A 1 -34.44 23.23 20.27
CA MET A 1 -34.63 22.84 18.86
C MET A 1 -33.26 22.76 18.18
N LYS A 2 -32.66 21.57 18.19
CA LYS A 2 -31.44 21.24 17.43
C LYS A 2 -31.88 20.82 16.03
N ARG A 3 -31.22 21.31 14.98
CA ARG A 3 -31.30 20.75 13.62
C ARG A 3 -29.91 20.32 13.19
N ASP A 4 -29.90 19.15 12.59
CA ASP A 4 -28.78 18.37 12.07
C ASP A 4 -27.74 19.21 11.33
N ARG A 5 -26.47 18.96 11.66
CA ARG A 5 -25.37 19.05 10.70
C ARG A 5 -24.95 17.63 10.42
N GLY A 6 -25.12 17.21 9.17
CA GLY A 6 -24.78 15.88 8.69
C GLY A 6 -23.34 15.52 9.03
N SER A 7 -23.21 14.44 9.80
CA SER A 7 -22.04 13.57 9.81
C SER A 7 -21.79 13.14 8.37
N LEU A 8 -20.74 13.66 7.74
CA LEU A 8 -20.18 12.99 6.58
C LEU A 8 -19.25 11.90 7.12
N ASP A 9 -19.80 10.69 7.19
CA ASP A 9 -19.06 9.45 7.42
C ASP A 9 -17.93 9.34 6.40
N TRP A 10 -16.68 9.45 6.86
CA TRP A 10 -15.50 9.23 6.01
C TRP A 10 -14.96 7.78 6.12
N ASP A 11 -15.57 6.94 6.96
CA ASP A 11 -15.06 5.61 7.33
C ASP A 11 -15.34 4.46 6.33
N SER A 12 -15.53 4.72 5.02
CA SER A 12 -15.90 3.63 4.09
C SER A 12 -15.33 3.69 2.66
N ALA A 13 -14.26 4.44 2.41
CA ALA A 13 -13.54 4.29 1.13
C ALA A 13 -12.64 3.03 1.19
N ARG A 14 -13.15 1.94 0.62
CA ARG A 14 -12.51 0.63 0.50
C ARG A 14 -11.14 0.76 -0.19
N THR A 15 -10.09 0.25 0.44
CA THR A 15 -8.72 0.13 -0.08
C THR A 15 -8.61 -0.95 -1.16
N SER A 16 -9.46 -0.90 -2.19
CA SER A 16 -9.51 -1.88 -3.26
C SER A 16 -8.55 -1.50 -4.39
N SER A 17 -7.84 -2.49 -4.94
CA SER A 17 -7.05 -2.28 -6.16
C SER A 17 -8.01 -2.02 -7.33
N ILE A 18 -7.69 -1.01 -8.15
CA ILE A 18 -8.56 -0.53 -9.22
C ILE A 18 -7.92 -0.92 -10.55
N ARG A 19 -8.59 -1.77 -11.35
CA ARG A 19 -8.10 -2.15 -12.68
C ARG A 19 -8.73 -1.28 -13.75
N PHE A 20 -7.94 -0.86 -14.73
CA PHE A 20 -8.41 -0.19 -15.92
C PHE A 20 -7.57 -0.60 -17.13
N LEU A 21 -8.22 -1.13 -18.16
CA LEU A 21 -7.55 -1.66 -19.36
C LEU A 21 -6.39 -2.61 -19.01
N GLU A 22 -5.16 -2.28 -19.43
CA GLU A 22 -3.94 -3.04 -19.19
C GLU A 22 -3.26 -2.69 -17.85
N PHE A 23 -3.82 -1.77 -17.07
CA PHE A 23 -3.22 -1.27 -15.85
C PHE A 23 -3.99 -1.69 -14.60
N ARG A 24 -3.25 -1.86 -13.51
CA ARG A 24 -3.80 -2.06 -12.16
C ARG A 24 -3.19 -1.03 -11.23
N LEU A 25 -4.04 -0.17 -10.69
CA LEU A 25 -3.70 0.79 -9.66
C LEU A 25 -3.87 0.14 -8.29
N ASP A 26 -2.85 0.28 -7.47
CA ASP A 26 -2.85 -0.20 -6.11
C ASP A 26 -2.67 1.00 -5.16
N PRO A 27 -3.78 1.58 -4.68
CA PRO A 27 -3.73 2.71 -3.76
C PRO A 27 -3.04 2.40 -2.44
N ALA A 28 -3.11 1.14 -1.96
CA ALA A 28 -2.46 0.72 -0.72
C ALA A 28 -0.94 0.76 -0.85
N ASN A 29 -0.43 0.23 -1.96
CA ASN A 29 1.01 0.06 -2.19
C ASN A 29 1.65 1.21 -2.98
N HIS A 30 0.90 2.27 -3.32
CA HIS A 30 1.36 3.36 -4.19
C HIS A 30 2.01 2.84 -5.50
N CYS A 31 1.41 1.80 -6.09
CA CYS A 31 1.95 1.13 -7.26
C CYS A 31 1.00 1.22 -8.45
N LEU A 32 1.57 1.39 -9.64
CA LEU A 32 0.89 1.15 -10.90
C LEU A 32 1.55 -0.06 -11.56
N TRP A 33 0.73 -1.03 -11.96
CA TRP A 33 1.16 -2.23 -12.67
C TRP A 33 0.61 -2.18 -14.08
N ARG A 34 1.39 -2.68 -15.05
CA ARG A 34 0.97 -2.83 -16.45
C ARG A 34 1.11 -4.28 -16.86
N ARG A 35 0.03 -4.85 -17.39
CA ARG A 35 0.00 -6.18 -17.97
C ARG A 35 0.55 -6.12 -19.40
N GLY A 36 1.59 -6.90 -19.67
CA GLY A 36 2.13 -7.07 -21.01
C GLY A 36 1.38 -8.11 -21.84
N ASP A 37 1.90 -8.39 -23.04
CA ASP A 37 1.39 -9.49 -23.90
C ASP A 37 1.71 -10.86 -23.30
N SER A 38 2.81 -10.97 -22.57
CA SER A 38 3.06 -12.06 -21.63
C SER A 38 2.21 -11.82 -20.39
N GLU A 39 1.55 -12.83 -19.82
CA GLU A 39 0.60 -12.70 -18.69
C GLU A 39 1.19 -12.12 -17.37
N GLU A 40 2.43 -11.63 -17.40
CA GLU A 40 3.16 -10.97 -16.32
C GLU A 40 2.79 -9.48 -16.23
N GLU A 41 2.57 -9.00 -15.00
CA GLU A 41 2.35 -7.59 -14.69
C GLU A 41 3.71 -6.94 -14.33
N ALA A 42 4.13 -5.94 -15.09
CA ALA A 42 5.34 -5.16 -14.84
C ALA A 42 5.01 -3.89 -14.05
N ARG A 43 5.78 -3.59 -13.00
CA ARG A 43 5.62 -2.33 -12.25
C ARG A 43 6.03 -1.15 -13.11
N VAL A 44 5.23 -0.10 -13.04
CA VAL A 44 5.39 1.13 -13.81
C VAL A 44 5.78 2.26 -12.87
N GLY A 45 6.94 2.87 -13.13
CA GLY A 45 7.44 3.98 -12.34
C GLY A 45 6.61 5.24 -12.53
N LEU A 46 6.12 5.80 -11.42
CA LEU A 46 5.48 7.12 -11.36
C LEU A 46 6.10 7.93 -10.24
N THR A 47 6.22 9.24 -10.43
CA THR A 47 6.51 10.13 -9.30
C THR A 47 5.36 10.07 -8.27
N PRO A 48 5.62 10.30 -6.97
CA PRO A 48 4.58 10.27 -5.95
C PRO A 48 3.40 11.20 -6.28
N LYS A 49 3.68 12.37 -6.84
CA LYS A 49 2.64 13.33 -7.24
C LYS A 49 1.88 12.91 -8.48
N ALA A 50 2.52 12.29 -9.47
CA ALA A 50 1.82 11.75 -10.63
C ALA A 50 0.87 10.62 -10.20
N PHE A 51 1.32 9.76 -9.28
CA PHE A 51 0.50 8.72 -8.67
C PHE A 51 -0.73 9.30 -7.96
N ASP A 52 -0.54 10.31 -7.10
CA ASP A 52 -1.64 10.97 -6.39
C ASP A 52 -2.70 11.55 -7.35
N VAL A 53 -2.24 12.18 -8.44
CA VAL A 53 -3.12 12.70 -9.50
C VAL A 53 -3.89 11.57 -10.18
N LEU A 54 -3.21 10.49 -10.56
CA LEU A 54 -3.85 9.34 -11.19
C LEU A 54 -4.90 8.71 -10.27
N ARG A 55 -4.57 8.48 -9.01
CA ARG A 55 -5.49 7.94 -8.00
C ARG A 55 -6.74 8.80 -7.87
N TYR A 56 -6.56 10.12 -7.71
CA TYR A 56 -7.68 11.06 -7.56
C TYR A 56 -8.62 11.06 -8.79
N LEU A 57 -8.05 10.93 -10.00
CA LEU A 57 -8.82 10.86 -11.24
C LEU A 57 -9.54 9.50 -11.42
N VAL A 58 -8.88 8.40 -11.04
CA VAL A 58 -9.39 7.03 -11.15
C VAL A 58 -10.54 6.80 -10.15
N GLU A 59 -10.41 7.25 -8.90
CA GLU A 59 -11.49 7.18 -7.89
C GLU A 59 -12.75 7.95 -8.30
N ARG A 60 -12.62 8.87 -9.26
CA ARG A 60 -13.70 9.69 -9.80
C ARG A 60 -13.91 9.46 -11.31
N ALA A 61 -13.66 8.25 -11.77
CA ALA A 61 -13.77 7.94 -13.19
C ALA A 61 -15.15 8.30 -13.78
N GLY A 62 -15.11 8.80 -15.01
CA GLY A 62 -16.28 9.36 -15.70
C GLY A 62 -16.69 10.76 -15.25
N GLN A 63 -16.17 11.27 -14.12
CA GLN A 63 -16.47 12.63 -13.64
C GLN A 63 -15.43 13.64 -14.13
N LEU A 64 -15.90 14.86 -14.41
CA LEU A 64 -15.03 15.98 -14.73
C LEU A 64 -14.45 16.54 -13.43
N VAL A 65 -13.13 16.46 -13.28
CA VAL A 65 -12.40 17.07 -12.18
C VAL A 65 -11.72 18.34 -12.68
N ASN A 66 -12.09 19.47 -12.09
CA ASN A 66 -11.60 20.80 -12.46
C ASN A 66 -10.19 21.08 -11.90
N HIS A 67 -9.45 21.97 -12.58
CA HIS A 67 -8.05 22.24 -12.27
C HIS A 67 -7.85 22.71 -10.82
N ASN A 68 -8.69 23.64 -10.36
CA ASN A 68 -8.59 24.17 -8.99
C ASN A 68 -8.89 23.09 -7.95
N GLU A 69 -9.85 22.21 -8.20
CA GLU A 69 -10.17 21.11 -7.29
C GLU A 69 -9.01 20.11 -7.18
N LEU A 70 -8.35 19.78 -8.30
CA LEU A 70 -7.13 18.95 -8.29
C LEU A 70 -5.99 19.62 -7.51
N LEU A 71 -5.79 20.91 -7.71
CA LEU A 71 -4.76 21.68 -7.00
C LEU A 71 -5.04 21.75 -5.50
N ASP A 72 -6.27 22.07 -5.12
CA ASP A 72 -6.69 22.19 -3.72
C ASP A 72 -6.67 20.84 -3.01
N ALA A 73 -7.10 19.75 -3.67
CA ALA A 73 -7.13 18.43 -3.05
C ALA A 73 -5.73 17.84 -2.82
N LEU A 74 -4.79 18.05 -3.76
CA LEU A 74 -3.48 17.39 -3.75
C LEU A 74 -2.32 18.29 -3.30
N TRP A 75 -2.54 19.61 -3.25
CA TRP A 75 -1.55 20.63 -2.86
C TRP A 75 -2.13 21.69 -1.90
N ALA A 76 -3.14 21.36 -1.08
CA ALA A 76 -3.85 22.25 -0.14
C ALA A 76 -2.99 23.20 0.74
N ARG A 77 -1.68 22.97 0.87
CA ARG A 77 -0.75 23.74 1.71
C ARG A 77 0.44 24.35 0.95
N ASP A 78 0.52 24.16 -0.36
CA ASP A 78 1.60 24.65 -1.22
C ASP A 78 1.04 25.59 -2.31
N TYR A 79 1.62 26.79 -2.47
CA TYR A 79 1.23 27.67 -3.58
C TYR A 79 1.86 27.18 -4.88
N VAL A 80 1.12 26.34 -5.62
CA VAL A 80 1.59 25.74 -6.88
C VAL A 80 0.93 26.40 -8.09
N GLN A 81 1.72 26.61 -9.14
CA GLN A 81 1.20 27.12 -10.40
C GLN A 81 0.43 26.01 -11.16
N PRO A 82 -0.63 26.35 -11.92
CA PRO A 82 -1.39 25.38 -12.72
C PRO A 82 -0.57 24.57 -13.73
N GLU A 83 0.61 25.08 -14.11
CA GLU A 83 1.56 24.39 -14.99
C GLU A 83 2.11 23.08 -14.38
N VAL A 84 2.17 22.99 -13.04
CA VAL A 84 2.59 21.75 -12.34
C VAL A 84 1.62 20.62 -12.66
N LEU A 85 0.31 20.88 -12.65
CA LEU A 85 -0.72 19.88 -12.97
C LEU A 85 -0.59 19.38 -14.42
N LYS A 86 -0.27 20.28 -15.37
CA LYS A 86 -0.01 19.89 -16.76
C LYS A 86 1.21 18.99 -16.89
N HIS A 87 2.27 19.25 -16.12
CA HIS A 87 3.46 18.39 -16.11
C HIS A 87 3.14 16.98 -15.59
N GLN A 88 2.38 16.88 -14.49
CA GLN A 88 1.97 15.59 -13.93
C GLN A 88 1.09 14.80 -14.92
N VAL A 89 0.12 15.46 -15.58
CA VAL A 89 -0.72 14.81 -16.59
C VAL A 89 0.10 14.40 -17.82
N LEU A 90 1.11 15.16 -18.21
CA LEU A 90 2.01 14.79 -19.31
C LEU A 90 2.85 13.56 -18.96
N GLU A 91 3.37 13.48 -17.73
CA GLU A 91 4.07 12.29 -17.22
C GLU A 91 3.14 11.07 -17.23
N LEU A 92 1.91 11.21 -16.71
CA LEU A 92 0.91 10.16 -16.72
C LEU A 92 0.60 9.66 -18.13
N ARG A 93 0.45 10.56 -19.10
CA ARG A 93 0.20 10.18 -20.50
C ARG A 93 1.35 9.39 -21.10
N LYS A 94 2.60 9.79 -20.84
CA LYS A 94 3.79 9.05 -21.30
C LYS A 94 3.81 7.64 -20.73
N VAL A 95 3.51 7.52 -19.45
CA VAL A 95 3.54 6.27 -18.70
C VAL A 95 2.40 5.33 -19.12
N LEU A 96 1.20 5.87 -19.34
CA LEU A 96 0.03 5.12 -19.79
C LEU A 96 0.01 4.86 -21.31
N GLY A 97 0.95 5.44 -22.07
CA GLY A 97 0.92 5.40 -23.53
C GLY A 97 -0.31 6.11 -24.14
N ASP A 98 -0.79 7.15 -23.47
CA ASP A 98 -2.03 7.87 -23.81
C ASP A 98 -1.76 9.08 -24.74
N ASP A 99 -2.56 9.24 -25.80
CA ASP A 99 -2.47 10.38 -26.72
C ASP A 99 -3.50 11.47 -26.33
N ALA A 100 -3.05 12.71 -26.18
CA ALA A 100 -3.93 13.83 -25.87
C ALA A 100 -4.97 14.13 -26.96
N LYS A 101 -4.71 13.77 -28.23
CA LYS A 101 -5.65 13.95 -29.35
C LYS A 101 -6.67 12.81 -29.45
N HIS A 102 -6.30 11.61 -29.00
CA HIS A 102 -7.14 10.42 -28.99
C HIS A 102 -7.06 9.75 -27.61
N PRO A 103 -7.61 10.39 -26.57
CA PRO A 103 -7.42 9.92 -25.20
C PRO A 103 -8.11 8.58 -25.00
N ARG A 104 -7.37 7.63 -24.45
CA ARG A 104 -7.85 6.31 -23.99
C ARG A 104 -8.01 6.29 -22.48
N TYR A 105 -7.21 7.08 -21.76
CA TYR A 105 -7.19 7.10 -20.30
C TYR A 105 -7.63 8.46 -19.74
N ILE A 106 -6.95 9.55 -20.12
CA ILE A 106 -7.18 10.89 -19.55
C ILE A 106 -7.62 11.86 -20.64
N GLU A 107 -8.90 12.20 -20.63
CA GLU A 107 -9.47 13.23 -21.49
C GLU A 107 -9.23 14.63 -20.90
N THR A 108 -8.74 15.56 -21.72
CA THR A 108 -8.64 16.97 -21.33
C THR A 108 -9.83 17.74 -21.85
N LEU A 109 -10.60 18.36 -20.95
CA LEU A 109 -11.63 19.32 -21.31
C LEU A 109 -11.05 20.74 -21.21
N PRO A 110 -10.84 21.45 -22.35
CA PRO A 110 -10.19 22.75 -22.36
C PRO A 110 -10.82 23.73 -21.38
N ARG A 111 -9.98 24.44 -20.61
CA ARG A 111 -10.38 25.45 -19.60
C ARG A 111 -11.24 24.94 -18.45
N ARG A 112 -11.48 23.63 -18.36
CA ARG A 112 -12.29 23.02 -17.30
C ARG A 112 -11.44 22.10 -16.43
N GLY A 113 -10.84 21.08 -17.01
CA GLY A 113 -10.21 20.04 -16.20
C GLY A 113 -9.86 18.77 -16.96
N TYR A 114 -9.78 17.70 -16.21
CA TYR A 114 -9.46 16.37 -16.70
C TYR A 114 -10.58 15.40 -16.31
N ARG A 115 -10.78 14.40 -17.16
CA ARG A 115 -11.71 13.29 -16.89
C ARG A 115 -11.00 11.99 -17.19
N PHE A 116 -11.06 11.05 -16.25
CA PHE A 116 -10.63 9.69 -16.50
C PHE A 116 -11.74 8.94 -17.23
N ILE A 117 -11.43 8.41 -18.41
CA ILE A 117 -12.43 7.83 -19.33
C ILE A 117 -12.24 6.33 -19.58
N ALA A 118 -11.14 5.73 -19.11
CA ALA A 118 -10.95 4.30 -19.23
C ALA A 118 -11.98 3.55 -18.38
N SER A 119 -12.49 2.43 -18.90
CA SER A 119 -13.41 1.58 -18.18
C SER A 119 -12.73 0.97 -16.96
N ILE A 120 -13.23 1.31 -15.78
CA ILE A 120 -12.77 0.77 -14.52
C ILE A 120 -13.51 -0.53 -14.22
N ARG A 121 -12.76 -1.54 -13.78
CA ARG A 121 -13.28 -2.68 -13.04
C ARG A 121 -12.82 -2.53 -11.61
N ASP A 122 -13.76 -2.20 -10.74
CA ASP A 122 -13.55 -2.35 -9.31
C ASP A 122 -13.46 -3.85 -9.04
N GLU A 123 -12.32 -4.36 -8.60
CA GLU A 123 -12.30 -5.60 -7.84
C GLU A 123 -12.91 -5.27 -6.48
N ILE A 124 -14.23 -5.12 -6.47
CA ILE A 124 -14.97 -5.12 -5.22
C ILE A 124 -14.77 -6.53 -4.66
N GLU A 125 -14.02 -6.67 -3.57
CA GLU A 125 -14.28 -7.72 -2.58
C GLU A 125 -15.68 -7.47 -2.02
N GLN A 126 -16.69 -7.73 -2.85
CA GLN A 126 -18.00 -8.17 -2.46
C GLN A 126 -17.86 -9.68 -2.48
N ALA A 127 -17.81 -10.29 -1.30
CA ALA A 127 -18.14 -11.70 -1.17
C ALA A 127 -19.52 -11.92 -1.83
N PRO A 128 -19.62 -12.70 -2.92
CA PRO A 128 -20.90 -13.20 -3.35
C PRO A 128 -21.13 -14.46 -2.53
N THR A 129 -22.04 -14.39 -1.57
CA THR A 129 -22.80 -15.56 -1.16
C THR A 129 -23.59 -16.03 -2.38
N ALA A 130 -23.03 -16.99 -3.13
CA ALA A 130 -23.70 -18.10 -3.80
C ALA A 130 -22.82 -18.63 -4.96
N GLU A 131 -22.20 -19.78 -4.66
CA GLU A 131 -21.98 -20.91 -5.57
C GLU A 131 -21.39 -20.65 -6.96
N VAL A 132 -20.07 -20.59 -7.06
CA VAL A 132 -19.32 -21.32 -8.11
C VAL A 132 -18.05 -21.88 -7.46
N GLY A 133 -17.75 -23.14 -7.77
CA GLY A 133 -16.74 -23.98 -7.12
C GLY A 133 -15.32 -23.41 -7.05
N PRO A 134 -14.43 -24.09 -6.29
CA PRO A 134 -13.14 -23.53 -5.95
C PRO A 134 -12.32 -23.39 -7.24
N ALA A 135 -11.94 -22.15 -7.57
CA ALA A 135 -10.68 -21.96 -8.26
C ALA A 135 -9.58 -22.38 -7.28
N LYS A 136 -9.36 -23.70 -7.18
CA LYS A 136 -8.11 -24.25 -6.68
C LYS A 136 -7.03 -23.61 -7.53
N ILE A 137 -6.31 -22.65 -6.98
CA ILE A 137 -4.92 -22.50 -7.36
C ILE A 137 -4.31 -23.87 -7.10
N LEU A 138 -4.09 -24.61 -8.18
CA LEU A 138 -3.47 -25.92 -8.21
C LEU A 138 -2.01 -25.71 -7.80
N LEU A 139 -1.79 -25.57 -6.49
CA LEU A 139 -0.49 -25.68 -5.83
C LEU A 139 -0.08 -27.17 -5.81
N VAL A 140 -0.03 -27.81 -6.98
CA VAL A 140 0.35 -29.22 -7.09
C VAL A 140 1.78 -29.37 -6.56
N GLY A 141 1.95 -30.10 -5.46
CA GLY A 141 3.26 -30.40 -4.88
C GLY A 141 3.79 -29.35 -3.90
N ARG A 142 2.92 -28.48 -3.37
CA ARG A 142 3.28 -27.43 -2.39
C ARG A 142 2.42 -27.46 -1.13
N GLU A 143 1.61 -28.51 -0.98
CA GLU A 143 0.75 -28.75 0.17
C GLU A 143 1.54 -28.86 1.47
N GLU A 144 2.73 -29.48 1.43
CA GLU A 144 3.61 -29.61 2.60
C GLU A 144 4.12 -28.24 3.07
N ALA A 145 4.68 -27.44 2.16
CA ALA A 145 5.17 -26.09 2.47
C ALA A 145 4.04 -25.17 2.96
N PHE A 146 2.84 -25.30 2.38
CA PHE A 146 1.67 -24.56 2.83
C PHE A 146 1.26 -24.97 4.25
N THR A 147 1.25 -26.27 4.53
CA THR A 147 0.90 -26.81 5.86
C THR A 147 1.90 -26.33 6.91
N GLU A 148 3.19 -26.31 6.59
CA GLU A 148 4.24 -25.83 7.50
C GLU A 148 4.05 -24.33 7.87
N LEU A 149 3.74 -23.48 6.89
CA LEU A 149 3.44 -22.06 7.14
C LEU A 149 2.17 -21.90 7.99
N HIS A 150 1.14 -22.71 7.72
CA HIS A 150 -0.11 -22.70 8.47
C HIS A 150 0.10 -23.10 9.93
N ASP A 151 0.82 -24.19 10.17
CA ASP A 151 1.16 -24.65 11.52
C ASP A 151 2.03 -23.63 12.27
N GLY A 152 2.93 -22.95 11.55
CA GLY A 152 3.68 -21.82 12.08
C GLY A 152 2.75 -20.70 12.55
N LEU A 153 1.82 -20.26 11.72
CA LEU A 153 0.86 -19.22 12.10
C LEU A 153 -0.03 -19.65 13.28
N ALA A 154 -0.43 -20.91 13.35
CA ALA A 154 -1.17 -21.45 14.48
C ALA A 154 -0.36 -21.36 15.79
N ARG A 155 0.93 -21.73 15.77
CA ARG A 155 1.84 -21.56 16.93
C ARG A 155 2.04 -20.09 17.29
N ALA A 156 2.20 -19.21 16.30
CA ALA A 156 2.31 -17.76 16.51
C ALA A 156 1.07 -17.18 17.19
N SER A 157 -0.11 -17.64 16.78
CA SER A 157 -1.39 -17.23 17.38
C SER A 157 -1.56 -17.72 18.82
N GLN A 158 -0.80 -18.74 19.22
CA GLN A 158 -0.71 -19.24 20.60
C GLN A 158 0.40 -18.55 21.43
N GLY A 159 1.02 -17.49 20.90
CA GLY A 159 2.07 -16.72 21.57
C GLY A 159 3.50 -17.23 21.35
N GLN A 160 3.70 -18.23 20.48
CA GLN A 160 5.04 -18.72 20.16
C GLN A 160 5.60 -18.03 18.90
N ARG A 161 6.55 -17.12 19.07
CA ARG A 161 7.20 -16.39 17.96
C ARG A 161 7.74 -17.37 16.91
N GLN A 162 7.38 -17.16 15.65
CA GLN A 162 7.84 -17.98 14.53
C GLN A 162 8.61 -17.13 13.51
N ILE A 163 9.60 -17.75 12.88
CA ILE A 163 10.29 -17.24 11.70
C ILE A 163 10.30 -18.38 10.69
N ALA A 164 9.88 -18.11 9.45
CA ALA A 164 9.87 -19.07 8.36
C ALA A 164 10.64 -18.51 7.17
N PHE A 165 11.39 -19.36 6.47
CA PHE A 165 12.13 -19.01 5.27
C PHE A 165 11.55 -19.79 4.08
N VAL A 166 11.01 -19.07 3.10
CA VAL A 166 10.54 -19.67 1.85
C VAL A 166 11.66 -19.56 0.82
N THR A 167 12.34 -20.68 0.55
CA THR A 167 13.49 -20.75 -0.36
C THR A 167 13.17 -21.58 -1.61
N GLY A 168 13.93 -21.38 -2.67
CA GLY A 168 13.76 -22.08 -3.94
C GLY A 168 14.27 -21.27 -5.12
N GLU A 169 14.33 -21.89 -6.30
CA GLU A 169 14.79 -21.24 -7.53
C GLU A 169 13.90 -20.06 -7.94
N ALA A 170 14.45 -19.13 -8.73
CA ALA A 170 13.66 -18.05 -9.33
C ALA A 170 12.53 -18.66 -10.20
N GLY A 171 11.34 -18.08 -10.16
CA GLY A 171 10.18 -18.56 -10.93
C GLY A 171 9.49 -19.83 -10.38
N ILE A 172 9.99 -20.44 -9.29
CA ILE A 172 9.38 -21.67 -8.72
C ILE A 172 8.02 -21.44 -8.01
N GLY A 173 7.51 -20.21 -8.01
CA GLY A 173 6.22 -19.86 -7.42
C GLY A 173 6.25 -19.50 -5.93
N LYS A 174 7.38 -19.03 -5.39
CA LYS A 174 7.49 -18.59 -3.97
C LYS A 174 6.49 -17.48 -3.63
N THR A 175 6.43 -16.46 -4.48
CA THR A 175 5.49 -15.34 -4.35
C THR A 175 4.04 -15.83 -4.42
N ALA A 176 3.73 -16.73 -5.36
CA ALA A 176 2.40 -17.31 -5.49
C ALA A 176 1.99 -18.14 -4.24
N LEU A 177 2.93 -18.86 -3.61
CA LEU A 177 2.71 -19.55 -2.35
C LEU A 177 2.40 -18.56 -1.21
N LEU A 178 3.17 -17.48 -1.11
CA LEU A 178 2.97 -16.45 -0.08
C LEU A 178 1.66 -15.68 -0.28
N ASP A 179 1.27 -15.39 -1.53
CA ASP A 179 -0.01 -14.74 -1.86
C ASP A 179 -1.20 -15.66 -1.51
N GLU A 180 -1.10 -16.96 -1.80
CA GLU A 180 -2.11 -17.93 -1.37
C GLU A 180 -2.20 -18.01 0.15
N PHE A 181 -1.04 -18.12 0.82
CA PHE A 181 -0.96 -18.22 2.27
C PHE A 181 -1.57 -16.98 2.94
N HIS A 182 -1.22 -15.79 2.45
CA HIS A 182 -1.80 -14.52 2.87
C HIS A 182 -3.33 -14.55 2.79
N ARG A 183 -3.88 -14.92 1.63
CA ARG A 183 -5.34 -14.95 1.41
C ARG A 183 -6.05 -15.89 2.38
N ARG A 184 -5.49 -17.08 2.61
CA ARG A 184 -6.07 -18.05 3.55
C ARG A 184 -5.89 -17.64 5.01
N ALA A 185 -4.77 -17.00 5.35
CA ALA A 185 -4.52 -16.51 6.70
C ALA A 185 -5.52 -15.42 7.12
N VAL A 186 -5.82 -14.46 6.22
CA VAL A 186 -6.87 -13.45 6.44
C VAL A 186 -8.23 -14.10 6.66
N ALA A 187 -8.58 -15.10 5.86
CA ALA A 187 -9.85 -15.81 5.98
C ALA A 187 -9.95 -16.64 7.28
N ALA A 188 -8.84 -17.22 7.75
CA ALA A 188 -8.81 -18.11 8.89
C ALA A 188 -8.75 -17.39 10.25
N ALA A 189 -8.18 -16.17 10.31
CA ALA A 189 -7.93 -15.45 11.56
C ALA A 189 -8.42 -13.99 11.49
N PRO A 190 -9.71 -13.73 11.78
CA PRO A 190 -10.25 -12.38 11.87
C PRO A 190 -9.52 -11.59 12.96
N GLY A 191 -8.75 -10.57 12.58
CA GLY A 191 -7.96 -9.76 13.50
C GLY A 191 -6.44 -9.97 13.42
N LEU A 192 -5.96 -10.91 12.61
CA LEU A 192 -4.55 -10.99 12.22
C LEU A 192 -4.14 -9.69 11.50
N ARG A 193 -3.12 -9.01 12.01
CA ARG A 193 -2.48 -7.89 11.31
C ARG A 193 -1.47 -8.47 10.31
N ILE A 194 -1.46 -7.95 9.10
CA ILE A 194 -0.53 -8.41 8.06
C ILE A 194 0.14 -7.21 7.41
N ALA A 195 1.46 -7.33 7.22
CA ALA A 195 2.27 -6.33 6.54
C ALA A 195 3.23 -6.99 5.58
N ARG A 196 3.46 -6.38 4.42
CA ARG A 196 4.40 -6.86 3.42
C ARG A 196 5.48 -5.82 3.14
N GLY A 197 6.71 -6.30 2.98
CA GLY A 197 7.86 -5.51 2.58
C GLY A 197 8.60 -6.18 1.45
N GLN A 198 9.01 -5.40 0.45
CA GLN A 198 9.72 -5.88 -0.73
C GLN A 198 11.15 -5.32 -0.77
N CYS A 199 12.10 -6.20 -1.02
CA CYS A 199 13.47 -5.83 -1.34
C CYS A 199 13.50 -5.41 -2.80
N ILE A 200 13.71 -4.11 -3.04
CA ILE A 200 13.81 -3.55 -4.40
C ILE A 200 15.20 -2.97 -4.55
N GLU A 201 15.92 -3.35 -5.60
CA GLU A 201 17.14 -2.66 -6.01
C GLU A 201 16.79 -1.27 -6.57
N GLY A 202 16.74 -0.27 -5.69
CA GLY A 202 16.57 1.12 -6.08
C GLY A 202 17.84 1.71 -6.71
N TYR A 203 17.68 2.59 -7.71
CA TYR A 203 18.74 3.51 -8.14
C TYR A 203 18.95 4.58 -7.06
N GLY A 204 19.83 4.31 -6.09
CA GLY A 204 20.08 5.23 -4.97
C GLY A 204 20.85 4.66 -3.78
N GLY A 205 21.26 3.39 -3.82
CA GLY A 205 21.85 2.68 -2.69
C GLY A 205 20.79 1.94 -1.88
N GLN A 206 21.19 0.88 -1.19
CA GLN A 206 20.28 0.10 -0.36
C GLN A 206 20.02 0.85 0.95
N GLU A 207 18.81 1.37 1.12
CA GLU A 207 18.36 1.87 2.42
C GLU A 207 18.27 0.68 3.40
N PRO A 208 19.03 0.69 4.51
CA PRO A 208 19.01 -0.41 5.45
C PRO A 208 17.60 -0.65 5.96
N TYR A 209 17.19 -1.91 6.02
CA TYR A 209 15.87 -2.34 6.51
C TYR A 209 14.69 -1.84 5.68
N TYR A 210 14.89 -1.41 4.43
CA TYR A 210 13.82 -0.92 3.56
C TYR A 210 12.57 -1.82 3.53
N PRO A 211 12.67 -3.16 3.36
CA PRO A 211 11.47 -4.02 3.38
C PRO A 211 10.71 -3.93 4.71
N LEU A 212 11.43 -3.85 5.83
CA LEU A 212 10.79 -3.72 7.14
C LEU A 212 10.16 -2.32 7.34
N LEU A 213 10.79 -1.27 6.81
CA LEU A 213 10.22 0.08 6.80
C LEU A 213 8.95 0.14 5.95
N GLU A 214 8.93 -0.52 4.80
CA GLU A 214 7.73 -0.60 3.96
C GLU A 214 6.58 -1.30 4.70
N ALA A 215 6.86 -2.46 5.31
CA ALA A 215 5.88 -3.21 6.11
C ALA A 215 5.35 -2.38 7.30
N LEU A 216 6.22 -1.71 8.05
CA LEU A 216 5.80 -0.84 9.17
C LEU A 216 5.00 0.37 8.69
N GLY A 217 5.38 0.96 7.56
CA GLY A 217 4.66 2.06 6.93
C GLY A 217 3.26 1.66 6.46
N GLN A 218 3.08 0.41 6.01
CA GLN A 218 1.76 -0.16 5.73
C GLN A 218 0.92 -0.27 7.02
N LEU A 219 1.46 -0.88 8.07
CA LEU A 219 0.75 -1.02 9.36
C LEU A 219 0.29 0.32 9.96
N CYS A 220 1.09 1.38 9.78
CA CYS A 220 0.74 2.71 10.27
C CYS A 220 -0.37 3.40 9.46
N ARG A 221 -0.60 2.99 8.21
CA ARG A 221 -1.63 3.56 7.32
C ARG A 221 -2.92 2.75 7.30
N ASP A 222 -2.83 1.45 7.60
CA ASP A 222 -3.97 0.54 7.67
C ASP A 222 -4.94 0.92 8.81
N PRO A 223 -6.20 0.45 8.76
CA PRO A 223 -7.16 0.69 9.84
C PRO A 223 -6.62 0.26 11.21
N GLY A 224 -6.58 1.21 12.15
CA GLY A 224 -5.94 1.04 13.47
C GLY A 224 -4.47 1.47 13.52
N GLY A 225 -3.91 1.99 12.44
CA GLY A 225 -2.53 2.47 12.34
C GLY A 225 -2.17 3.59 13.32
N ASP A 226 -3.14 4.39 13.77
CA ASP A 226 -2.94 5.40 14.83
C ASP A 226 -2.42 4.77 16.14
N GLU A 227 -2.83 3.54 16.45
CA GLU A 227 -2.34 2.78 17.60
C GLU A 227 -0.87 2.40 17.39
N ILE A 228 -0.53 1.92 16.19
CA ILE A 228 0.84 1.56 15.82
C ILE A 228 1.76 2.77 15.87
N VAL A 229 1.32 3.92 15.35
CA VAL A 229 2.08 5.19 15.42
C VAL A 229 2.31 5.60 16.86
N LYS A 230 1.34 5.45 17.76
CA LYS A 230 1.51 5.74 19.19
C LYS A 230 2.53 4.80 19.85
N ILE A 231 2.48 3.50 19.54
CA ILE A 231 3.44 2.51 20.04
C ILE A 231 4.86 2.86 19.55
N LEU A 232 5.02 3.11 18.25
CA LEU A 232 6.31 3.51 17.67
C LEU A 232 6.82 4.84 18.26
N ALA A 233 5.94 5.82 18.50
CA ALA A 233 6.36 7.08 19.12
C ALA A 233 6.89 6.88 20.55
N ALA A 234 6.32 5.94 21.30
CA ALA A 234 6.71 5.65 22.67
C ALA A 234 7.94 4.74 22.78
N GLN A 235 8.06 3.74 21.89
CA GLN A 235 9.00 2.64 22.05
C GLN A 235 10.03 2.54 20.92
N ALA A 236 9.72 3.09 19.73
CA ALA A 236 10.63 3.07 18.58
C ALA A 236 10.72 4.41 17.84
N PRO A 237 11.09 5.52 18.52
CA PRO A 237 11.18 6.83 17.89
C PRO A 237 12.21 6.86 16.75
N THR A 238 13.28 6.07 16.82
CA THR A 238 14.28 5.97 15.72
C THR A 238 13.72 5.36 14.43
N TRP A 239 12.66 4.56 14.54
CA TRP A 239 11.93 4.01 13.40
C TRP A 239 10.84 4.95 12.93
N LEU A 240 10.11 5.58 13.85
CA LEU A 240 9.02 6.50 13.49
C LEU A 240 9.53 7.72 12.70
N VAL A 241 10.74 8.20 12.98
CA VAL A 241 11.33 9.34 12.24
C VAL A 241 11.51 9.07 10.74
N GLN A 242 11.61 7.79 10.34
CA GLN A 242 11.71 7.38 8.94
C GLN A 242 10.41 7.61 8.17
N PHE A 243 9.30 7.94 8.85
CA PHE A 243 8.00 8.21 8.26
C PHE A 243 7.56 9.67 8.47
N PRO A 244 8.24 10.66 7.86
CA PRO A 244 7.95 12.06 8.10
C PRO A 244 6.51 12.45 7.76
N ALA A 245 5.89 11.80 6.77
CA ALA A 245 4.50 12.04 6.37
C ALA A 245 3.47 11.70 7.46
N LEU A 246 3.80 10.80 8.39
CA LEU A 246 2.94 10.40 9.51
C LEU A 246 3.02 11.37 10.69
N LEU A 247 4.00 12.27 10.70
CA LEU A 247 4.29 13.16 11.82
C LEU A 247 3.90 14.62 11.54
N LYS A 248 3.18 15.23 12.48
CA LYS A 248 3.02 16.70 12.53
C LYS A 248 4.39 17.37 12.69
N SER A 249 4.55 18.57 12.14
CA SER A 249 5.81 19.33 12.11
C SER A 249 6.43 19.54 13.51
N GLU A 250 5.60 19.81 14.53
CA GLU A 250 6.05 19.98 15.91
C GLU A 250 6.57 18.67 16.53
N CYS A 251 5.87 17.55 16.30
CA CYS A 251 6.29 16.22 16.76
C CYS A 251 7.62 15.82 16.11
N ARG A 252 7.82 16.12 14.83
CA ARG A 252 9.05 15.80 14.09
C ARG A 252 10.28 16.47 14.70
N GLN A 253 10.17 17.76 15.04
CA GLN A 253 11.28 18.49 15.66
C GLN A 253 11.63 17.96 17.06
N ARG A 254 10.61 17.54 17.83
CA ARG A 254 10.84 16.92 19.15
C ARG A 254 11.53 15.57 19.01
N LEU A 255 11.04 14.71 18.12
CA LEU A 255 11.62 13.39 17.84
C LEU A 255 13.08 13.51 17.39
N GLN A 256 13.39 14.45 16.48
CA GLN A 256 14.76 14.68 16.00
C GLN A 256 15.75 15.06 17.12
N ARG A 257 15.27 15.74 18.18
CA ARG A 257 16.09 16.05 19.36
C ARG A 257 16.25 14.83 20.28
N GLU A 258 15.19 14.03 20.45
CA GLU A 258 15.19 12.81 21.27
C GLU A 258 16.07 11.67 20.69
N ILE A 259 16.31 11.69 19.38
CA ILE A 259 17.08 10.67 18.65
C ILE A 259 18.60 11.00 18.60
N GLN A 260 19.05 12.10 19.21
CA GLN A 260 20.48 12.41 19.29
C GLN A 260 21.25 11.24 19.95
N GLY A 261 22.23 10.69 19.24
CA GLY A 261 22.98 9.50 19.66
C GLY A 261 22.32 8.15 19.35
N GLY A 262 21.39 8.09 18.40
CA GLY A 262 20.81 6.83 17.90
C GLY A 262 21.88 5.92 17.30
N THR A 263 22.17 4.80 17.97
CA THR A 263 23.02 3.73 17.42
C THR A 263 22.16 2.65 16.74
N ARG A 264 22.79 1.83 15.89
CA ARG A 264 22.12 0.70 15.25
C ARG A 264 21.54 -0.29 16.28
N GLU A 265 22.27 -0.53 17.37
CA GLU A 265 21.86 -1.42 18.45
C GLU A 265 20.64 -0.88 19.19
N ARG A 266 20.60 0.43 19.43
CA ARG A 266 19.42 1.10 20.00
C ARG A 266 18.23 0.94 19.08
N MET A 267 18.41 1.19 17.78
CA MET A 267 17.36 1.04 16.77
C MET A 267 16.79 -0.39 16.75
N LEU A 268 17.63 -1.42 16.79
CA LEU A 268 17.18 -2.82 16.80
C LEU A 268 16.41 -3.21 18.08
N ARG A 269 16.85 -2.72 19.25
CA ARG A 269 16.13 -2.94 20.51
C ARG A 269 14.76 -2.27 20.50
N GLU A 270 14.71 -1.02 20.06
CA GLU A 270 13.48 -0.21 19.97
C GLU A 270 12.39 -0.91 19.14
N ILE A 271 12.73 -1.42 17.96
CA ILE A 271 11.74 -2.11 17.13
C ILE A 271 11.29 -3.44 17.73
N THR A 272 12.17 -4.13 18.45
CA THR A 272 11.81 -5.38 19.11
C THR A 272 10.75 -5.12 20.19
N GLU A 273 10.96 -4.11 21.03
CA GLU A 273 9.99 -3.69 22.06
C GLU A 273 8.66 -3.24 21.45
N ALA A 274 8.71 -2.48 20.35
CA ALA A 274 7.52 -2.05 19.63
C ALA A 274 6.74 -3.24 19.03
N LEU A 275 7.42 -4.20 18.40
CA LEU A 275 6.77 -5.38 17.84
C LEU A 275 6.13 -6.26 18.92
N GLU A 276 6.76 -6.37 20.09
CA GLU A 276 6.15 -7.06 21.25
C GLU A 276 4.86 -6.38 21.69
N SER A 277 4.84 -5.05 21.76
CA SER A 277 3.62 -4.31 22.13
C SER A 277 2.54 -4.36 21.05
N ILE A 278 2.92 -4.28 19.78
CA ILE A 278 1.98 -4.43 18.64
C ILE A 278 1.34 -5.81 18.65
N THR A 279 2.08 -6.85 19.06
CA THR A 279 1.61 -8.23 19.09
C THR A 279 0.94 -8.65 20.40
N ALA A 280 0.82 -7.75 21.37
CA ALA A 280 0.24 -8.07 22.68
C ALA A 280 -1.24 -8.47 22.60
N GLU A 281 -2.02 -7.84 21.71
CA GLU A 281 -3.46 -8.08 21.59
C GLU A 281 -3.85 -8.85 20.31
N ARG A 282 -3.04 -8.72 19.25
CA ARG A 282 -3.33 -9.32 17.94
C ARG A 282 -2.06 -9.88 17.33
N ALA A 283 -2.16 -11.06 16.74
CA ALA A 283 -1.07 -11.64 15.98
C ALA A 283 -0.67 -10.71 14.82
N LEU A 284 0.63 -10.69 14.50
CA LEU A 284 1.20 -9.95 13.38
C LEU A 284 1.96 -10.92 12.48
N LEU A 285 1.62 -10.91 11.19
CA LEU A 285 2.38 -11.57 10.13
C LEU A 285 3.11 -10.50 9.32
N ILE A 286 4.44 -10.56 9.31
CA ILE A 286 5.28 -9.73 8.44
C ILE A 286 5.85 -10.63 7.35
N VAL A 287 5.59 -10.29 6.09
CA VAL A 287 6.13 -10.99 4.92
C VAL A 287 7.20 -10.09 4.30
N LEU A 288 8.44 -10.57 4.28
CA LEU A 288 9.56 -9.88 3.64
C LEU A 288 9.96 -10.67 2.39
N GLU A 289 9.87 -10.03 1.22
CA GLU A 289 10.17 -10.67 -0.05
C GLU A 289 11.45 -10.10 -0.66
N ASP A 290 12.24 -11.01 -1.22
CA ASP A 290 13.37 -10.68 -2.08
C ASP A 290 12.90 -10.86 -3.53
N LEU A 291 12.87 -9.78 -4.31
CA LEU A 291 12.39 -9.76 -5.70
C LEU A 291 13.56 -9.87 -6.68
#